data_AF-A0A8J7X870-F1
#
_entry.id   AF-A0A8J7X870-F1
#
_cell.length_a   1.000
_cell.length_b   1.000
_cell.length_c   1.000
_cell.angle_alpha   90.00
_cell.angle_beta   90.00
_cell.angle_gamma   90.00
#
_symmetry.space_group_name_H-M   'P 1'
#
loop_
_entity.id
_entity.type
_entity.pdbx_description
1 polymer ?
#
loop_
_entity_poly.entity_id
_entity_poly.type
_entity_poly.pdbx_seq_one_letter_code
_entity_poly.pdbx_strand_id
1 'polypeptide(L)'
;MQIPYAFIGKLLIFSLVFLFIAAAISLVLGFILLRKGVMILPRFVLYVIDSLYFLLKKLVRLVGLSERFVDEIGIEIRNRTYEKGFTKSRADGRILVFPQCLRSPKCPGPLTQYGIQCKMCGQCVIGDLKKKAEAVGYKVYIVPGGSFVKRIAKKDRPTGALGVACGYELNYSMMEISALCPVQGVPLLKDGCYCTKVDEELVLEKLLLGITETSAEREEPEEEGREEGERHKAPKVTV
;
A
#
# COMPACT_ATOMS: atom_id res chain seq x y z
N MET A 1 -49.68 41.99 -2.44
CA MET A 1 -48.61 41.45 -3.30
C MET A 1 -49.10 40.14 -3.93
N GLN A 2 -49.65 40.18 -5.14
CA GLN A 2 -49.92 38.96 -5.91
C GLN A 2 -48.69 38.72 -6.79
N ILE A 3 -47.84 37.77 -6.41
CA ILE A 3 -46.78 37.32 -7.32
C ILE A 3 -47.50 36.59 -8.45
N PRO A 4 -47.44 37.07 -9.70
CA PRO A 4 -48.18 36.45 -10.79
C PRO A 4 -47.64 35.04 -11.00
N TYR A 5 -48.51 34.03 -10.95
CA TYR A 5 -48.14 32.61 -11.13
C TYR A 5 -47.31 32.38 -12.41
N ALA A 6 -47.48 33.23 -13.43
CA ALA A 6 -46.66 33.24 -14.64
C ALA A 6 -45.16 33.51 -14.40
N PHE A 7 -44.79 34.32 -13.39
CA PHE A 7 -43.40 34.57 -13.03
C PHE A 7 -42.76 33.35 -12.37
N ILE A 8 -43.49 32.71 -11.44
CA ILE A 8 -43.05 31.49 -10.77
C ILE A 8 -42.86 30.36 -11.79
N GLY A 9 -43.79 30.21 -12.75
CA GLY A 9 -43.69 29.21 -13.81
C GLY A 9 -42.46 29.40 -14.71
N LYS A 10 -42.18 30.64 -15.14
CA LYS A 10 -40.97 30.94 -15.93
C LYS A 10 -39.71 30.62 -15.17
N LEU A 11 -39.62 31.02 -13.89
CA LEU A 11 -38.45 30.76 -13.05
C LEU A 11 -38.21 29.25 -12.88
N LEU A 12 -39.27 28.47 -12.70
CA LEU A 12 -39.21 27.01 -12.59
C LEU A 12 -38.66 26.37 -13.87
N ILE A 13 -39.18 26.79 -15.03
CA ILE A 13 -38.72 26.28 -16.34
C ILE A 13 -37.25 26.64 -16.58
N PHE A 14 -36.85 27.89 -16.31
CA PHE A 14 -35.44 28.30 -16.44
C PHE A 14 -34.51 27.49 -15.53
N SER A 15 -34.93 27.26 -14.29
CA SER A 15 -34.17 26.42 -13.34
C SER A 15 -34.02 24.98 -13.84
N LEU A 16 -35.10 24.38 -14.35
CA LEU A 16 -35.08 23.02 -14.90
C LEU A 16 -34.17 22.91 -16.14
N VAL A 17 -34.24 23.87 -17.06
CA VAL A 17 -33.37 23.91 -18.24
C VAL A 17 -31.91 24.09 -17.84
N PHE A 18 -31.63 24.96 -16.88
CA PHE A 18 -30.27 25.16 -16.36
C PHE A 18 -29.72 23.88 -15.72
N LEU A 19 -30.51 23.20 -14.89
CA LEU A 19 -30.12 21.93 -14.28
C LEU A 19 -29.86 20.84 -15.33
N PHE A 20 -30.69 20.77 -16.36
CA PHE A 20 -30.50 19.82 -17.46
C PHE A 20 -29.20 20.08 -18.23
N ILE A 21 -28.91 21.34 -18.56
CA ILE A 21 -27.67 21.74 -19.24
C ILE A 21 -26.46 21.43 -18.34
N ALA A 22 -26.51 21.78 -17.06
CA ALA A 22 -25.44 21.49 -16.11
C ALA A 22 -25.18 19.98 -15.96
N ALA A 23 -26.24 19.16 -15.92
CA ALA A 23 -26.14 17.71 -15.88
C ALA A 23 -25.53 17.14 -17.17
N ALA A 24 -25.95 17.64 -18.35
CA ALA A 24 -25.39 17.22 -19.64
C ALA A 24 -23.91 17.60 -19.77
N ILE A 25 -23.52 18.82 -19.37
CA ILE A 25 -22.11 19.25 -19.34
C ILE A 25 -21.31 18.36 -18.38
N SER A 26 -21.85 18.08 -17.20
CA SER A 26 -21.18 17.21 -16.21
C SER A 26 -21.00 15.79 -16.73
N LEU A 27 -21.99 15.25 -17.47
CA LEU A 27 -21.91 13.93 -18.10
C LEU A 27 -20.84 13.89 -19.21
N VAL A 28 -20.84 14.89 -20.10
CA VAL A 28 -19.87 14.99 -21.21
C VAL A 28 -18.46 15.19 -20.66
N LEU A 29 -18.30 16.08 -19.68
CA LEU A 29 -17.04 16.30 -19.01
C LEU A 29 -16.59 15.01 -18.30
N GLY A 30 -17.46 14.37 -17.52
CA GLY A 30 -17.20 13.08 -16.89
C GLY A 30 -16.74 12.03 -17.90
N PHE A 31 -17.41 11.91 -19.04
CA PHE A 31 -17.06 10.97 -20.11
C PHE A 31 -15.70 11.28 -20.74
N ILE A 32 -15.40 12.55 -21.03
CA ILE A 32 -14.09 12.98 -21.57
C ILE A 32 -12.98 12.70 -20.56
N LEU A 33 -13.23 12.95 -19.28
CA LEU A 33 -12.26 12.72 -18.21
C LEU A 33 -11.99 11.24 -17.99
N LEU A 34 -13.04 10.41 -17.99
CA LEU A 34 -12.92 8.95 -17.97
C LEU A 34 -12.14 8.42 -19.18
N ARG A 35 -12.43 8.94 -20.39
CA ARG A 35 -11.71 8.59 -21.64
C ARG A 35 -10.22 8.93 -21.60
N LYS A 36 -9.85 10.06 -21.01
CA LYS A 36 -8.45 10.48 -20.93
C LYS A 36 -7.67 9.78 -19.81
N GLY A 37 -8.33 9.02 -18.94
CA GLY A 37 -7.69 8.35 -17.79
C GLY A 37 -7.06 9.33 -16.78
N VAL A 38 -7.45 10.61 -16.83
CA VAL A 38 -6.91 11.65 -15.96
C VAL A 38 -7.84 11.80 -14.76
N MET A 39 -7.41 11.30 -13.60
CA MET A 39 -8.03 11.69 -12.33
C MET A 39 -7.68 13.16 -12.07
N ILE A 40 -8.59 14.08 -12.40
CA ILE A 40 -8.37 15.52 -12.21
C ILE A 40 -8.25 15.88 -10.73
N LEU A 41 -9.00 15.20 -9.87
CA LEU A 41 -8.99 15.45 -8.44
C LEU A 41 -8.95 14.13 -7.65
N PRO A 42 -7.80 13.40 -7.68
CA PRO A 42 -7.69 12.08 -7.07
C PRO A 42 -8.01 12.11 -5.58
N ARG A 43 -7.63 13.19 -4.88
CA ARG A 43 -7.94 13.39 -3.47
C ARG A 43 -9.45 13.50 -3.19
N PHE A 44 -10.22 14.15 -4.06
CA PHE A 44 -11.67 14.23 -3.90
C PHE A 44 -12.34 12.90 -4.20
N VAL A 45 -11.89 12.20 -5.24
CA VAL A 45 -12.38 10.84 -5.55
C VAL A 45 -12.16 9.91 -4.37
N LEU A 46 -10.95 9.88 -3.82
CA LEU A 46 -10.64 9.08 -2.63
C LEU A 46 -11.47 9.52 -1.43
N TYR A 47 -11.62 10.82 -1.18
CA TYR A 47 -12.46 11.33 -0.10
C TYR A 47 -13.92 10.85 -0.20
N VAL A 48 -14.50 10.89 -1.41
CA VAL A 48 -15.87 10.43 -1.65
C VAL A 48 -15.97 8.91 -1.44
N ILE A 49 -15.03 8.13 -1.98
CA ILE A 49 -14.99 6.67 -1.79
C ILE A 49 -14.86 6.31 -0.31
N ASP A 50 -13.98 7.00 0.42
CA ASP A 50 -13.75 6.78 1.84
C ASP A 50 -14.97 7.13 2.68
N SER A 51 -15.61 8.26 2.37
CA SER A 51 -16.83 8.72 3.06
C SER A 51 -18.01 7.77 2.81
N LEU A 52 -18.12 7.22 1.60
CA LEU A 52 -19.19 6.30 1.23
C LEU A 52 -18.84 4.82 1.46
N TYR A 53 -17.66 4.50 2.00
CA TYR A 53 -17.16 3.13 2.11
C TYR A 53 -18.14 2.17 2.79
N PHE A 54 -18.68 2.55 3.96
CA PHE A 54 -19.66 1.73 4.66
C PHE A 54 -20.99 1.61 3.91
N LEU A 55 -21.40 2.65 3.19
CA LEU A 55 -22.60 2.61 2.37
C LEU A 55 -22.41 1.68 1.18
N LEU A 56 -21.28 1.78 0.48
CA LEU A 56 -20.91 0.92 -0.64
C LEU A 56 -20.91 -0.55 -0.23
N LYS A 57 -20.31 -0.89 0.93
CA LYS A 57 -20.34 -2.26 1.45
C LYS A 57 -21.75 -2.78 1.71
N LYS A 58 -22.61 -1.95 2.32
CA LYS A 58 -24.03 -2.31 2.54
C LYS A 58 -24.75 -2.53 1.21
N LEU A 59 -24.57 -1.66 0.22
CA LEU A 59 -25.20 -1.80 -1.09
C LEU A 59 -24.74 -3.07 -1.82
N VAL A 60 -23.43 -3.33 -1.85
CA VAL A 60 -22.86 -4.54 -2.47
C VAL A 60 -23.40 -5.80 -1.79
N ARG A 61 -23.49 -5.80 -0.45
CA ARG A 61 -24.09 -6.90 0.32
C ARG A 61 -25.58 -7.10 -0.02
N LEU A 62 -26.35 -6.02 -0.20
CA LEU A 62 -27.77 -6.09 -0.56
C LEU A 62 -28.00 -6.69 -1.95
N VAL A 63 -27.06 -6.51 -2.88
CA VAL A 63 -27.10 -7.09 -4.24
C VAL A 63 -26.55 -8.53 -4.25
N GLY A 64 -26.17 -9.08 -3.10
CA GLY A 64 -25.65 -10.45 -2.97
C GLY A 64 -24.18 -10.62 -3.35
N LEU A 65 -23.44 -9.52 -3.49
CA LEU A 65 -22.01 -9.52 -3.77
C LEU A 65 -21.18 -9.49 -2.48
N SER A 66 -19.95 -10.01 -2.56
CA SER A 66 -19.00 -10.02 -1.44
C SER A 66 -18.48 -8.62 -1.14
N GLU A 67 -18.44 -8.23 0.13
CA GLU A 67 -17.86 -6.94 0.57
C GLU A 67 -16.38 -6.81 0.22
N ARG A 68 -15.68 -7.93 0.02
CA ARG A 68 -14.27 -7.97 -0.43
C ARG A 68 -14.09 -7.21 -1.74
N PHE A 69 -15.09 -7.21 -2.61
CA PHE A 69 -15.07 -6.48 -3.88
C PHE A 69 -14.84 -4.98 -3.68
N VAL A 70 -15.47 -4.38 -2.65
CA VAL A 70 -15.28 -2.96 -2.32
C VAL A 70 -13.86 -2.69 -1.84
N ASP A 71 -13.29 -3.63 -1.08
CA ASP A 71 -11.92 -3.52 -0.57
C ASP A 71 -10.89 -3.63 -1.69
N GLU A 72 -11.03 -4.63 -2.57
CA GLU A 72 -10.16 -4.86 -3.72
C GLU A 72 -10.16 -3.66 -4.68
N ILE A 73 -11.35 -3.14 -5.01
CA ILE A 73 -11.47 -1.93 -5.83
C ILE A 73 -10.80 -0.74 -5.14
N GLY A 74 -11.02 -0.57 -3.83
CA GLY A 74 -10.39 0.52 -3.07
C GLY A 74 -8.87 0.45 -3.11
N ILE A 75 -8.30 -0.74 -2.93
CA ILE A 75 -6.86 -0.98 -3.01
C ILE A 75 -6.34 -0.62 -4.40
N GLU A 76 -6.99 -1.12 -5.46
CA GLU A 76 -6.55 -0.89 -6.84
C GLU A 76 -6.63 0.59 -7.24
N ILE A 77 -7.71 1.28 -6.87
CA ILE A 77 -7.84 2.72 -7.10
C ILE A 77 -6.70 3.48 -6.41
N ARG A 78 -6.36 3.15 -5.15
CA ARG A 78 -5.27 3.80 -4.44
C ARG A 78 -3.90 3.45 -5.01
N ASN A 79 -3.69 2.21 -5.42
CA ASN A 79 -2.47 1.79 -6.10
C ASN A 79 -2.23 2.69 -7.32
N ARG A 80 -3.19 2.76 -8.24
CA ARG A 80 -3.09 3.62 -9.44
C ARG A 80 -2.94 5.10 -9.10
N THR A 81 -3.67 5.58 -8.09
CA THR A 81 -3.64 6.98 -7.69
C THR A 81 -2.28 7.41 -7.16
N TYR A 82 -1.67 6.57 -6.31
CA TYR A 82 -0.43 6.90 -5.61
C TYR A 82 0.82 6.38 -6.29
N GLU A 83 0.70 5.56 -7.35
CA GLU A 83 1.83 4.93 -8.05
C GLU A 83 2.92 5.93 -8.46
N LYS A 84 2.53 7.04 -9.09
CA LYS A 84 3.47 8.11 -9.51
C LYS A 84 4.18 8.76 -8.33
N GLY A 85 3.45 8.98 -7.23
CA GLY A 85 4.02 9.55 -6.01
C GLY A 85 4.97 8.57 -5.32
N PHE A 86 4.60 7.30 -5.28
CA PHE A 86 5.40 6.22 -4.70
C PHE A 86 6.69 6.00 -5.49
N THR A 87 6.60 5.94 -6.82
CA THR A 87 7.76 5.82 -7.73
C THR A 87 8.79 6.93 -7.51
N LYS A 88 8.33 8.17 -7.25
CA LYS A 88 9.21 9.32 -6.98
C LYS A 88 9.74 9.39 -5.55
N SER A 89 9.21 8.58 -4.63
CA SER A 89 9.64 8.57 -3.23
C SER A 89 11.00 7.88 -3.08
N ARG A 90 11.75 8.26 -2.04
CA ARG A 90 13.13 7.80 -1.80
C ARG A 90 13.11 6.37 -1.23
N ALA A 91 13.73 5.41 -1.91
CA ALA A 91 13.64 3.97 -1.57
C ALA A 91 14.10 3.64 -0.13
N ASP A 92 15.22 4.21 0.31
CA ASP A 92 15.77 4.12 1.67
C ASP A 92 14.91 4.79 2.77
N GLY A 93 13.86 5.52 2.36
CA GLY A 93 12.84 6.10 3.24
C GLY A 93 11.50 5.38 3.16
N ARG A 94 11.37 4.30 2.38
CA ARG A 94 10.12 3.53 2.25
C ARG A 94 10.02 2.47 3.33
N ILE A 95 8.78 2.10 3.65
CA ILE A 95 8.47 0.98 4.54
C ILE A 95 7.73 -0.12 3.80
N LEU A 96 8.02 -1.37 4.14
CA LEU A 96 7.26 -2.55 3.72
C LEU A 96 6.63 -3.18 4.96
N VAL A 97 5.32 -3.37 4.95
CA VAL A 97 4.57 -3.87 6.10
C VAL A 97 3.89 -5.18 5.76
N PHE A 98 4.22 -6.24 6.51
CA PHE A 98 3.62 -7.55 6.40
C PHE A 98 2.64 -7.83 7.55
N PRO A 99 1.62 -8.68 7.32
CA PRO A 99 0.68 -9.08 8.35
C PRO A 99 1.24 -10.28 9.13
N GLN A 100 0.92 -10.39 10.42
CA GLN A 100 1.29 -11.57 11.22
C GLN A 100 0.73 -12.89 10.65
N CYS A 101 -0.41 -12.83 9.95
CA CYS A 101 -1.10 -14.00 9.40
C CYS A 101 -0.33 -14.68 8.25
N LEU A 102 0.67 -14.02 7.68
CA LEU A 102 1.55 -14.57 6.64
C LEU A 102 2.72 -15.38 7.23
N ARG A 103 2.91 -15.31 8.56
CA ARG A 103 3.92 -16.12 9.26
C ARG A 103 3.49 -17.57 9.31
N SER A 104 4.49 -18.46 9.28
CA SER A 104 4.29 -19.84 9.70
C SER A 104 3.96 -19.90 11.21
N PRO A 105 3.07 -20.80 11.64
CA PRO A 105 2.80 -21.05 13.06
C PRO A 105 4.06 -21.43 13.86
N LYS A 106 5.08 -21.97 13.20
CA LYS A 106 6.37 -22.35 13.80
C LYS A 106 7.40 -21.20 13.79
N CYS A 107 7.00 -19.98 13.44
CA CYS A 107 7.91 -18.85 13.35
C CYS A 107 8.40 -18.42 14.74
N PRO A 108 9.73 -18.46 15.03
CA PRO A 108 10.30 -18.13 16.33
C PRO A 108 10.45 -16.62 16.59
N GLY A 109 9.90 -15.78 15.71
CA GLY A 109 9.98 -14.32 15.80
C GLY A 109 9.17 -13.79 17.01
N PRO A 110 9.80 -13.10 17.97
CA PRO A 110 9.11 -12.56 19.13
C PRO A 110 8.31 -11.31 18.74
N LEU A 111 7.16 -11.11 19.40
CA LEU A 111 6.42 -9.85 19.35
C LEU A 111 7.09 -8.83 20.28
N THR A 112 7.34 -7.63 19.75
CA THR A 112 7.91 -6.50 20.50
C THR A 112 7.03 -5.26 20.30
N GLN A 113 7.34 -4.18 21.03
CA GLN A 113 6.67 -2.88 20.83
C GLN A 113 6.81 -2.30 19.41
N TYR A 114 7.80 -2.78 18.64
CA TYR A 114 8.06 -2.39 17.25
C TYR A 114 7.48 -3.37 16.22
N GLY A 115 6.66 -4.33 16.67
CA GLY A 115 6.14 -5.41 15.84
C GLY A 115 6.91 -6.73 16.06
N ILE A 116 6.69 -7.68 15.16
CA ILE A 116 7.30 -9.01 15.21
C ILE A 116 8.70 -8.95 14.59
N GLN A 117 9.70 -9.42 15.33
CA GLN A 117 11.09 -9.41 14.87
C GLN A 117 11.39 -10.67 14.05
N CYS A 118 11.50 -10.49 12.73
CA CYS A 118 11.85 -11.58 11.81
C CYS A 118 13.28 -12.03 12.02
N LYS A 119 13.47 -13.31 12.38
CA LYS A 119 14.77 -13.97 12.47
C LYS A 119 15.21 -14.65 11.17
N MET A 120 14.50 -14.41 10.05
CA MET A 120 14.75 -15.06 8.75
C MET A 120 14.86 -16.59 8.86
N CYS A 121 13.93 -17.21 9.58
CA CYS A 121 13.98 -18.65 9.91
C CYS A 121 13.65 -19.60 8.74
N GLY A 122 13.40 -19.07 7.53
CA GLY A 122 13.05 -19.88 6.34
C GLY A 122 11.68 -20.58 6.39
N GLN A 123 10.85 -20.33 7.42
CA GLN A 123 9.56 -21.02 7.58
C GLN A 123 8.40 -20.38 6.79
N CYS A 124 8.59 -19.18 6.23
CA CYS A 124 7.58 -18.44 5.47
C CYS A 124 8.25 -17.44 4.52
N VAL A 125 7.51 -17.02 3.50
CA VAL A 125 7.94 -16.11 2.42
C VAL A 125 8.46 -14.74 2.91
N ILE A 126 8.04 -14.31 4.10
CA ILE A 126 8.43 -13.01 4.68
C ILE A 126 9.96 -12.88 4.79
N GLY A 127 10.68 -13.98 5.08
CA GLY A 127 12.14 -13.92 5.22
C GLY A 127 12.83 -13.49 3.93
N ASP A 128 12.45 -14.09 2.81
CA ASP A 128 13.05 -13.84 1.50
C ASP A 128 12.66 -12.46 0.97
N LEU A 129 11.38 -12.08 1.12
CA LEU A 129 10.90 -10.75 0.75
C LEU A 129 11.53 -9.65 1.61
N LYS A 130 11.74 -9.92 2.91
CA LYS A 130 12.44 -8.99 3.81
C LYS A 130 13.86 -8.74 3.32
N LYS A 131 14.61 -9.81 3.01
CA LYS A 131 15.99 -9.69 2.51
C LYS A 131 16.05 -8.83 1.24
N LYS A 132 15.15 -9.09 0.28
CA LYS A 132 15.08 -8.33 -0.98
C LYS A 132 14.69 -6.86 -0.76
N ALA A 133 13.77 -6.59 0.16
CA ALA A 133 13.34 -5.24 0.49
C ALA A 133 14.45 -4.42 1.18
N GLU A 134 15.14 -5.02 2.16
CA GLU A 134 16.24 -4.36 2.87
C GLU A 134 17.43 -4.07 1.94
N ALA A 135 17.71 -4.96 0.97
CA ALA A 135 18.75 -4.76 -0.05
C ALA A 135 18.52 -3.50 -0.91
N VAL A 136 17.28 -3.05 -1.07
CA VAL A 136 16.94 -1.81 -1.79
C VAL A 136 16.62 -0.64 -0.85
N GLY A 137 16.89 -0.78 0.44
CA GLY A 137 16.78 0.27 1.45
C GLY A 137 15.46 0.34 2.22
N TYR A 138 14.48 -0.54 1.97
CA TYR A 138 13.22 -0.49 2.70
C TYR A 138 13.41 -0.90 4.16
N LYS A 139 12.70 -0.22 5.07
CA LYS A 139 12.50 -0.73 6.43
C LYS A 139 11.32 -1.69 6.45
N VAL A 140 11.54 -2.91 6.93
CA VAL A 140 10.51 -3.96 6.93
C VAL A 140 9.91 -4.14 8.31
N TYR A 141 8.59 -4.11 8.38
CA TYR A 141 7.81 -4.32 9.61
C TYR A 141 6.85 -5.49 9.45
N ILE A 142 6.74 -6.30 10.50
CA ILE A 142 5.70 -7.33 10.60
C ILE A 142 4.80 -6.96 11.77
N VAL A 143 3.51 -6.76 11.50
CA VAL A 143 2.59 -6.22 12.50
C VAL A 143 1.48 -7.21 12.86
N PRO A 144 1.02 -7.22 14.12
CA PRO A 144 -0.12 -8.04 14.52
C PRO A 144 -1.46 -7.45 14.06
N GLY A 145 -1.52 -6.15 13.76
CA GLY A 145 -2.71 -5.51 13.20
C GLY A 145 -2.52 -4.03 12.86
N GLY A 146 -3.54 -3.44 12.25
CA GLY A 146 -3.50 -2.09 11.65
C GLY A 146 -3.11 -0.95 12.60
N SER A 147 -3.38 -1.07 13.91
CA SER A 147 -3.01 -0.05 14.89
C SER A 147 -1.50 0.18 14.99
N PHE A 148 -0.69 -0.87 14.76
CA PHE A 148 0.76 -0.77 14.70
C PHE A 148 1.21 0.03 13.46
N VAL A 149 0.55 -0.17 12.33
CA VAL A 149 0.90 0.49 11.07
C VAL A 149 0.79 2.01 11.22
N LYS A 150 -0.29 2.50 11.85
CA LYS A 150 -0.47 3.93 12.15
C LYS A 150 0.65 4.48 13.04
N ARG A 151 1.05 3.72 14.07
CA ARG A 151 2.10 4.11 15.01
C ARG A 151 3.45 4.21 14.29
N ILE A 152 3.77 3.22 13.46
CA ILE A 152 4.99 3.19 12.64
C ILE A 152 4.98 4.38 11.67
N ALA A 153 3.91 4.59 10.90
CA ALA A 153 3.83 5.68 9.93
C ALA A 153 3.99 7.07 10.57
N LYS A 154 3.43 7.29 11.77
CA LYS A 154 3.57 8.55 12.51
C LYS A 154 4.98 8.76 13.06
N LYS A 155 5.63 7.70 13.53
CA LYS A 155 6.97 7.73 14.13
C LYS A 155 8.05 7.87 13.04
N ASP A 156 8.01 6.99 12.05
CA ASP A 156 9.06 6.84 11.05
C ASP A 156 8.94 7.87 9.91
N ARG A 157 7.74 8.43 9.71
CA ARG A 157 7.44 9.40 8.64
C ARG A 157 8.00 8.92 7.28
N PRO A 158 7.55 7.73 6.82
CA PRO A 158 8.09 7.14 5.60
C PRO A 158 7.83 8.04 4.39
N THR A 159 8.72 8.00 3.41
CA THR A 159 8.53 8.70 2.14
C THR A 159 7.53 7.98 1.22
N GLY A 160 7.29 6.68 1.47
CA GLY A 160 6.26 5.86 0.84
C GLY A 160 6.05 4.55 1.62
N ALA A 161 4.86 3.95 1.51
CA ALA A 161 4.53 2.71 2.21
C ALA A 161 3.98 1.64 1.27
N LEU A 162 4.55 0.44 1.30
CA LEU A 162 4.04 -0.76 0.65
C LEU A 162 3.45 -1.69 1.71
N GLY A 163 2.17 -2.02 1.60
CA GLY A 163 1.47 -2.89 2.53
C GLY A 163 1.09 -4.23 1.92
N VAL A 164 1.19 -5.29 2.71
CA VAL A 164 0.62 -6.61 2.42
C VAL A 164 -0.34 -6.96 3.56
N ALA A 165 -1.60 -7.24 3.26
CA ALA A 165 -2.60 -7.64 4.24
C ALA A 165 -3.84 -8.22 3.56
N CYS A 166 -4.81 -8.70 4.35
CA CYS A 166 -6.12 -9.05 3.82
C CYS A 166 -6.83 -7.81 3.28
N GLY A 167 -7.78 -7.99 2.34
CA GLY A 167 -8.40 -6.87 1.63
C GLY A 167 -8.92 -5.77 2.54
N TYR A 168 -9.68 -6.13 3.59
CA TYR A 168 -10.22 -5.17 4.55
C TYR A 168 -9.14 -4.37 5.28
N GLU A 169 -8.18 -5.05 5.91
CA GLU A 169 -7.16 -4.40 6.73
C GLU A 169 -6.18 -3.58 5.87
N LEU A 170 -5.87 -4.07 4.66
CA LEU A 170 -5.03 -3.36 3.70
C LEU A 170 -5.72 -2.07 3.24
N ASN A 171 -6.96 -2.17 2.76
CA ASN A 171 -7.75 -1.03 2.28
C ASN A 171 -7.90 0.04 3.38
N TYR A 172 -8.29 -0.39 4.58
CA TYR A 172 -8.46 0.50 5.73
C TYR A 172 -7.14 1.18 6.15
N SER A 173 -6.03 0.43 6.17
CA SER A 173 -4.72 1.01 6.50
C SER A 173 -4.27 2.01 5.43
N MET A 174 -4.52 1.72 4.15
CA MET A 174 -4.19 2.63 3.05
C MET A 174 -5.01 3.94 3.12
N MET A 175 -6.29 3.88 3.49
CA MET A 175 -7.11 5.09 3.73
C MET A 175 -6.40 6.03 4.71
N GLU A 176 -5.95 5.49 5.84
CA GLU A 176 -5.38 6.30 6.91
C GLU A 176 -3.95 6.77 6.64
N ILE A 177 -3.12 5.94 6.01
CA ILE A 177 -1.70 6.24 5.76
C ILE A 177 -1.53 7.15 4.55
N SER A 178 -2.46 7.12 3.59
CA SER A 178 -2.38 7.92 2.37
C SER A 178 -2.38 9.43 2.61
N ALA A 179 -2.82 9.88 3.80
CA ALA A 179 -2.71 11.27 4.24
C ALA A 179 -1.26 11.68 4.60
N LEU A 180 -0.38 10.73 4.88
CA LEU A 180 1.00 10.96 5.31
C LEU A 180 2.02 10.77 4.18
N CYS A 181 1.82 9.76 3.34
CA CYS A 181 2.74 9.41 2.26
C CYS A 181 2.03 8.64 1.14
N PRO A 182 2.60 8.55 -0.08
CA PRO A 182 2.11 7.67 -1.13
C PRO A 182 2.09 6.19 -0.68
N VAL A 183 1.01 5.50 -0.98
CA VAL A 183 0.79 4.10 -0.58
C VAL A 183 0.71 3.18 -1.80
N GLN A 184 1.21 1.97 -1.65
CA GLN A 184 0.96 0.82 -2.53
C GLN A 184 0.54 -0.36 -1.65
N GLY A 185 -0.24 -1.28 -2.22
CA GLY A 185 -0.78 -2.42 -1.50
C GLY A 185 -0.86 -3.66 -2.37
N VAL A 186 -0.53 -4.81 -1.80
CA VAL A 186 -0.74 -6.13 -2.40
C VAL A 186 -1.66 -6.96 -1.48
N PRO A 187 -2.91 -7.25 -1.91
CA PRO A 187 -3.79 -8.09 -1.12
C PRO A 187 -3.29 -9.54 -1.07
N LEU A 188 -3.64 -10.24 0.00
CA LEU A 188 -3.37 -11.68 0.09
C LEU A 188 -4.26 -12.45 -0.92
N LEU A 189 -3.67 -13.42 -1.62
CA LEU A 189 -4.39 -14.34 -2.51
C LEU A 189 -5.37 -15.22 -1.73
N LYS A 190 -4.97 -15.60 -0.51
CA LYS A 190 -5.81 -16.36 0.42
C LYS A 190 -5.85 -15.64 1.75
N ASP A 191 -7.00 -15.00 2.00
CA ASP A 191 -7.33 -14.37 3.26
C ASP A 191 -7.65 -15.39 4.36
N GLY A 192 -7.35 -15.00 5.61
CA GLY A 192 -7.60 -15.78 6.82
C GLY A 192 -6.64 -15.39 7.93
N CYS A 193 -6.89 -15.86 9.15
CA CYS A 193 -5.93 -15.69 10.25
C CYS A 193 -4.87 -16.81 10.31
N TYR A 194 -4.89 -17.74 9.34
CA TYR A 194 -4.06 -18.94 9.34
C TYR A 194 -3.73 -19.39 7.91
N CYS A 195 -2.46 -19.73 7.65
CA CYS A 195 -1.96 -20.21 6.36
C CYS A 195 -2.42 -19.36 5.16
N THR A 196 -2.23 -18.05 5.28
CA THR A 196 -2.48 -17.11 4.19
C THR A 196 -1.43 -17.23 3.10
N LYS A 197 -1.74 -16.73 1.91
CA LYS A 197 -0.83 -16.71 0.76
C LYS A 197 -0.80 -15.33 0.15
N VAL A 198 0.37 -14.93 -0.34
CA VAL A 198 0.59 -13.70 -1.09
C VAL A 198 1.18 -14.05 -2.45
N ASP A 199 0.92 -13.21 -3.45
CA ASP A 199 1.65 -13.24 -4.71
C ASP A 199 3.01 -12.57 -4.51
N GLU A 200 4.06 -13.38 -4.46
CA GLU A 200 5.42 -12.90 -4.22
C GLU A 200 5.95 -12.07 -5.40
N GLU A 201 5.58 -12.43 -6.62
CA GLU A 201 6.01 -11.71 -7.83
C GLU A 201 5.41 -10.31 -7.85
N LEU A 202 4.12 -10.19 -7.53
CA LEU A 202 3.45 -8.90 -7.42
C LEU A 202 4.03 -8.03 -6.29
N VAL A 203 4.40 -8.62 -5.15
CA VAL A 203 5.10 -7.88 -4.09
C VAL A 203 6.43 -7.35 -4.59
N LEU A 204 7.20 -8.16 -5.32
CA LEU A 204 8.49 -7.75 -5.88
C LEU A 204 8.34 -6.66 -6.93
N GLU A 205 7.36 -6.78 -7.83
CA GLU A 205 7.04 -5.75 -8.82
C GLU A 205 6.76 -4.40 -8.13
N LYS A 206 5.89 -4.39 -7.11
CA LYS A 206 5.57 -3.16 -6.35
C LYS A 206 6.74 -2.62 -5.54
N LEU A 207 7.58 -3.50 -5.01
CA LEU A 207 8.78 -3.15 -4.24
C LEU A 207 9.81 -2.43 -5.12
N LEU A 208 9.96 -2.85 -6.38
CA LEU A 208 10.93 -2.29 -7.33
C LEU A 208 10.43 -1.03 -8.05
N LEU A 209 9.20 -0.57 -7.82
CA LEU A 209 8.67 0.64 -8.45
C LEU A 209 9.56 1.87 -8.22
N GLY A 210 10.08 2.42 -9.31
CA GLY A 210 10.94 3.62 -9.28
C GLY A 210 12.35 3.39 -8.76
N ILE A 211 12.80 2.14 -8.68
CA ILE A 211 14.18 1.78 -8.37
C ILE A 211 14.86 1.44 -9.69
N THR A 212 15.73 2.32 -10.18
CA THR A 212 16.66 1.97 -11.26
C THR A 212 17.84 1.23 -10.63
N GLU A 213 18.38 0.21 -11.30
CA GLU A 213 19.36 -0.77 -10.77
C GLU A 213 20.64 -0.19 -10.14
N THR A 214 20.85 1.13 -10.22
CA THR A 214 22.02 1.86 -9.73
C THR A 214 22.21 1.88 -8.21
N SER A 215 21.25 1.39 -7.41
CA SER A 215 21.39 1.29 -5.95
C SER A 215 21.79 -0.10 -5.45
N ALA A 216 21.91 -1.10 -6.33
CA ALA A 216 22.27 -2.47 -5.95
C ALA A 216 23.79 -2.73 -5.84
N GLU A 217 24.63 -1.80 -6.31
CA GLU A 217 26.10 -1.96 -6.34
C GLU A 217 26.82 -1.32 -5.14
N ARG A 218 26.10 -0.79 -4.15
CA ARG A 218 26.73 -0.31 -2.91
C ARG A 218 26.70 -1.41 -1.87
N GLU A 219 27.88 -2.00 -1.66
CA GLU A 219 28.28 -2.92 -0.59
C GLU A 219 28.32 -4.41 -0.98
N GLU A 220 29.20 -4.75 -1.92
CA GLU A 220 30.04 -5.94 -1.74
C GLU A 220 31.28 -5.53 -0.91
N PRO A 221 31.64 -6.26 0.17
CA PRO A 221 32.89 -6.00 0.88
C PRO A 221 34.06 -6.46 0.00
N GLU A 222 35.06 -5.58 -0.17
CA GLU A 222 36.35 -5.92 -0.76
C GLU A 222 37.03 -7.05 0.04
N GLU A 223 36.91 -8.30 -0.43
CA GLU A 223 37.85 -9.37 -0.10
C GLU A 223 39.01 -9.34 -1.11
N GLU A 224 40.02 -8.52 -0.84
CA GLU A 224 41.37 -8.64 -1.40
C GLU A 224 42.38 -8.46 -0.23
N GLY A 225 43.35 -9.33 0.03
CA GLY A 225 43.76 -10.50 -0.70
C GLY A 225 44.58 -11.43 0.19
N ARG A 226 44.66 -12.68 -0.25
CA ARG A 226 45.48 -13.74 0.31
C ARG A 226 46.51 -14.15 -0.74
N GLU A 227 47.77 -13.81 -0.48
CA GLU A 227 48.97 -14.52 -0.91
C GLU A 227 50.06 -14.15 0.11
N GLU A 228 51.05 -14.94 0.49
CA GLU A 228 51.33 -16.38 0.62
C GLU A 228 52.70 -16.42 1.36
N GLY A 229 53.01 -17.49 2.10
CA GLY A 229 54.33 -17.71 2.75
C GLY A 229 54.40 -17.24 4.21
N GLU A 230 54.92 -17.96 5.20
CA GLU A 230 55.82 -19.09 5.21
C GLU A 230 55.64 -19.97 6.47
N ARG A 231 56.03 -21.23 6.27
CA ARG A 231 56.38 -22.35 7.15
C ARG A 231 56.57 -22.12 8.67
N HIS A 232 56.05 -23.11 9.41
CA HIS A 232 56.68 -23.83 10.55
C HIS A 232 57.02 -23.08 11.84
N LYS A 233 56.19 -23.27 12.89
CA LYS A 233 56.46 -24.10 14.09
C LYS A 233 55.54 -23.68 15.25
N ALA A 234 54.71 -24.61 15.70
CA ALA A 234 54.26 -24.68 17.09
C ALA A 234 55.22 -25.62 17.86
N PRO A 235 55.13 -25.78 19.20
CA PRO A 235 54.60 -24.89 20.23
C PRO A 235 55.65 -24.66 21.36
N LYS A 236 55.44 -23.69 22.24
CA LYS A 236 55.85 -23.84 23.65
C LYS A 236 54.84 -23.15 24.57
N VAL A 237 54.05 -24.00 25.21
CA VAL A 237 53.38 -23.74 26.48
C VAL A 237 54.48 -23.63 27.55
N THR A 238 54.47 -22.58 28.36
CA THR A 238 55.18 -22.58 29.65
C THR A 238 54.48 -21.63 30.61
N VAL A 239 53.88 -22.26 31.63
CA VAL A 239 53.60 -21.83 33.02
C VAL A 239 53.04 -20.43 33.24
#